data_AF-A0A956NI64-F1
#
_entry.id   AF-A0A956NI64-F1
#
_cell.length_a   1.000
_cell.length_b   1.000
_cell.length_c   1.000
_cell.angle_alpha   90.00
_cell.angle_beta   90.00
_cell.angle_gamma   90.00
#
_symmetry.space_group_name_H-M   'P 1'
#
loop_
_entity.id
_entity.type
_entity.pdbx_description
1 polymer ?
#
loop_
_entity_poly.entity_id
_entity_poly.type
_entity_poly.pdbx_seq_one_letter_code
_entity_poly.pdbx_strand_id
1 'polypeptide(L)' 'TWLRLPFRGWYNVLDGTNLEAEGCRPDVVVVNDPLELASGQDSQLQTAISLAKGEITPSR' A
#
# COMPACT_ATOMS: atom_id res chain seq x y z
N THR A 1 -5.49 10.25 -33.65
CA THR A 1 -5.69 10.30 -32.18
C THR A 1 -6.16 8.95 -31.71
N TRP A 2 -5.59 8.39 -30.64
CA TRP A 2 -5.97 7.07 -30.11
C TRP A 2 -6.65 7.23 -28.74
N LEU A 3 -7.66 6.39 -28.48
CA LEU A 3 -8.35 6.33 -27.20
C LEU A 3 -8.02 5.02 -26.50
N ARG A 4 -7.73 5.09 -25.19
CA ARG A 4 -7.61 3.91 -24.33
C ARG A 4 -8.91 3.72 -23.56
N LEU A 5 -9.46 2.50 -23.61
CA LEU A 5 -10.64 2.10 -22.86
C LEU A 5 -10.26 0.93 -21.94
N PRO A 6 -10.83 0.86 -20.72
CA PRO A 6 -10.68 -0.32 -19.88
C PRO A 6 -11.34 -1.52 -20.58
N PHE A 7 -10.61 -2.62 -20.70
CA PHE A 7 -11.08 -3.84 -21.37
C PHE A 7 -11.49 -4.94 -20.38
N ARG A 8 -10.88 -4.97 -19.19
CA ARG A 8 -11.17 -5.93 -18.12
C ARG A 8 -10.86 -5.34 -16.75
N GLY A 9 -11.60 -5.81 -15.74
CA GLY A 9 -11.33 -5.51 -14.33
C GLY A 9 -10.23 -6.41 -13.76
N TRP A 10 -9.69 -5.97 -12.62
CA TRP A 10 -8.74 -6.74 -11.81
C TRP A 10 -9.39 -7.08 -10.48
N TYR A 11 -9.27 -8.34 -10.08
CA TYR A 11 -9.89 -8.87 -8.87
C TYR A 11 -8.84 -9.56 -8.01
N ASN A 12 -8.98 -9.43 -6.69
CA ASN A 12 -8.14 -10.13 -5.74
C ASN A 12 -8.38 -11.65 -5.86
N VAL A 13 -7.30 -12.42 -5.89
CA VAL A 13 -7.35 -13.89 -6.03
C VAL A 13 -7.89 -14.61 -4.79
N LEU A 14 -7.88 -13.96 -3.63
CA LEU A 14 -8.28 -14.56 -2.35
C LEU A 14 -9.79 -14.49 -2.10
N ASP A 15 -10.40 -13.35 -2.39
CA ASP A 15 -11.79 -13.05 -2.04
C ASP A 15 -12.63 -12.55 -3.23
N GLY A 16 -12.02 -12.37 -4.41
CA GLY A 16 -12.70 -11.85 -5.59
C GLY A 16 -13.05 -10.37 -5.50
N THR A 17 -12.51 -9.63 -4.52
CA THR A 17 -12.77 -8.19 -4.37
C THR A 17 -12.28 -7.44 -5.62
N ASN A 18 -13.12 -6.55 -6.14
CA ASN A 18 -12.76 -5.69 -7.28
C ASN A 18 -11.71 -4.68 -6.83
N LEU A 19 -10.57 -4.61 -7.53
CA LEU A 19 -9.49 -3.68 -7.22
C LEU A 19 -9.71 -2.30 -7.84
N GLU A 20 -10.65 -2.17 -8.78
CA GLU A 20 -11.09 -0.87 -9.27
C GLU A 20 -11.84 -0.13 -8.15
N ALA A 21 -11.45 1.12 -7.88
CA ALA A 21 -11.96 1.99 -6.81
C ALA A 21 -11.62 1.60 -5.36
N GLU A 22 -11.35 0.33 -5.06
CA GLU A 22 -10.98 -0.11 -3.69
C GLU A 22 -9.46 -0.18 -3.46
N GLY A 23 -8.68 -0.50 -4.50
CA GLY A 23 -7.23 -0.68 -4.39
C GLY A 23 -6.82 -1.88 -3.52
N CYS A 24 -5.60 -1.85 -2.99
CA CYS A 24 -5.09 -2.87 -2.07
C CYS A 24 -4.73 -2.22 -0.73
N ARG A 25 -5.50 -2.53 0.32
CA ARG A 25 -5.24 -2.01 1.66
C ARG A 25 -4.01 -2.71 2.26
N PRO A 26 -3.01 -1.97 2.76
CA PRO A 26 -1.85 -2.59 3.39
C PRO A 26 -2.20 -3.19 4.75
N ASP A 27 -1.48 -4.24 5.14
CA ASP A 27 -1.60 -4.85 6.49
C ASP A 27 -1.23 -3.87 7.61
N VAL A 28 -0.30 -2.94 7.32
CA VAL A 28 0.09 -1.86 8.22
C VAL A 28 -0.05 -0.54 7.47
N VAL A 29 -0.95 0.32 7.96
CA VAL A 29 -1.11 1.67 7.43
C VAL A 29 -0.10 2.59 8.09
N VAL A 30 0.84 3.12 7.30
CA VAL A 30 1.78 4.16 7.70
C VAL A 30 1.44 5.42 6.93
N VAL A 31 1.10 6.50 7.65
CA VAL A 31 0.82 7.79 7.05
C VAL A 31 2.12 8.35 6.45
N ASN A 32 2.05 8.83 5.21
CA ASN A 32 3.17 9.49 4.56
C ASN A 32 3.06 11.01 4.78
N ASP A 33 3.62 11.51 5.89
CA ASP A 33 3.63 12.93 6.20
C ASP A 33 4.66 13.67 5.31
N PRO A 34 4.25 14.68 4.53
CA PRO A 34 5.18 15.45 3.71
C PRO A 34 6.36 16.07 4.48
N LEU A 35 6.17 16.43 5.75
CA LEU A 35 7.21 17.02 6.58
C LEU A 35 8.29 15.99 6.98
N GLU A 36 7.89 14.73 7.18
CA GLU A 36 8.84 13.64 7.46
C GLU A 36 9.80 13.49 6.29
N LEU A 37 9.27 13.38 5.07
CA LEU A 37 10.09 13.28 3.86
C LEU A 37 11.00 14.51 3.68
N ALA A 38 10.47 15.71 3.92
CA ALA A 38 11.24 16.96 3.83
C ALA A 38 12.38 17.01 4.87
N SER A 39 12.23 16.35 6.02
CA SER A 39 13.24 16.25 7.07
C SER A 39 14.18 15.04 6.91
N GLY A 40 14.04 14.27 5.83
CA GLY A 40 14.84 13.06 5.58
C GLY A 40 14.41 11.84 6.40
N GLN A 41 13.21 11.88 7.01
CA GLN A 41 12.62 10.74 7.69
C GLN A 41 11.70 9.98 6.74
N ASP A 42 11.85 8.65 6.71
CA ASP A 42 11.00 7.75 5.94
C ASP A 42 10.38 6.72 6.89
N SER A 43 9.23 7.07 7.46
CA SER A 43 8.50 6.22 8.40
C SER A 43 8.02 4.92 7.75
N GLN A 44 7.75 4.92 6.44
CA GLN A 44 7.31 3.72 5.73
C GLN A 44 8.46 2.70 5.65
N LEU A 45 9.66 3.15 5.28
CA LEU A 45 10.85 2.32 5.22
C LEU A 45 11.27 1.83 6.62
N GLN A 46 11.26 2.70 7.62
CA GLN A 46 11.59 2.32 8.99
C GLN A 46 10.63 1.24 9.52
N THR A 47 9.33 1.42 9.31
CA THR A 47 8.31 0.42 9.69
C THR A 47 8.55 -0.90 8.97
N ALA A 48 8.86 -0.86 7.67
CA ALA A 48 9.16 -2.07 6.89
C ALA A 48 10.39 -2.83 7.44
N ILE A 49 11.45 -2.11 7.84
CA ILE A 49 12.65 -2.70 8.46
C ILE A 49 12.30 -3.37 9.79
N SER A 50 11.53 -2.69 10.65
CA SER A 50 11.14 -3.26 11.95
C SER A 50 10.23 -4.48 11.80
N LEU A 51 9.31 -4.48 10.82
CA LEU A 51 8.51 -5.67 10.46
C LEU A 51 9.41 -6.81 9.98
N ALA A 52 10.36 -6.54 9.09
CA ALA A 52 11.27 -7.54 8.54
C ALA A 52 12.17 -8.16 9.62
N LYS A 53 12.54 -7.38 10.64
CA LYS A 53 13.29 -7.87 11.82
C LYS A 53 12.41 -8.56 12.86
N GLY A 54 11.08 -8.51 12.73
CA GLY A 54 10.14 -9.06 13.71
C GLY A 54 10.01 -8.25 15.01
N GLU A 55 10.40 -6.97 14.98
CA GLU A 55 10.30 -6.06 16.13
C GLU A 55 8.84 -5.61 16.37
N ILE A 56 8.03 -5.64 15.31
CA ILE A 56 6.62 -5.30 15.32
C ILE A 56 5.83 -6.38 14.58
N THR A 57 4.61 -6.66 15.07
CA THR A 57 3.69 -7.62 14.47
C THR A 57 2.44 -6.87 14.01
N PRO A 58 2.01 -7.00 12.75
CA PRO A 58 0.78 -6.39 12.29
C PRO A 58 -0.41 -7.02 13.03
N SER A 59 -1.30 -6.19 13.57
CA SER A 59 -2.62 -6.64 14.01
C SER A 59 -3.46 -6.92 12.76
N ARG A 60 -3.71 -8.20 12.48
CA ARG A 60 -4.64 -8.64 11.43
C ARG A 60 -6.08 -8.28 11.77
#